data_AF-A0A7J4NKJ2-F1
#
_entry.id   AF-A0A7J4NKJ2-F1
#
_cell.length_a   1.000
_cell.length_b   1.000
_cell.length_c   1.000
_cell.angle_alpha   90.00
_cell.angle_beta   90.00
_cell.angle_gamma   90.00
#
_symmetry.space_group_name_H-M   'P 1'
#
loop_
_entity.id
_entity.type
_entity.pdbx_description
1 polymer ?
#
loop_
_entity_poly.entity_id
_entity_poly.type
_entity_poly.pdbx_seq_one_letter_code
_entity_poly.pdbx_strand_id
1 'polypeptide(L)'
;MDDDSYSGALNKILQTARGPLTDIEEFENNEEGGNSIPEIQINTDNSSEGRTNLRKLAAIMAVLSIPEEVEDVKAIVGRQLGSAWAQDHRRTAMGLSGLAYNRAKRSTWR
;
A
#
# COMPACT_ATOMS: atom_id res chain seq x y z
N MET A 1 5.16 38.20 25.59
CA MET A 1 5.45 36.80 25.24
C MET A 1 5.18 36.74 23.76
N ASP A 2 6.23 36.78 22.96
CA ASP A 2 6.10 37.10 21.54
C ASP A 2 5.73 35.83 20.76
N ASP A 3 4.48 35.76 20.29
CA ASP A 3 3.92 34.60 19.59
C ASP A 3 4.68 34.26 18.29
N ASP A 4 5.38 35.24 17.71
CA ASP A 4 6.26 35.09 16.55
C ASP A 4 7.48 34.19 16.83
N SER A 5 7.94 34.15 18.09
CA SER A 5 9.02 33.26 18.50
C SER A 5 8.53 31.82 18.68
N TYR A 6 7.27 31.62 19.07
CA TYR A 6 6.71 30.28 19.25
C TYR A 6 6.47 29.59 17.91
N SER A 7 5.89 30.30 16.93
CA SER A 7 5.68 29.78 15.58
C SER A 7 7.00 29.47 14.86
N GLY A 8 8.00 30.36 15.01
CA GLY A 8 9.34 30.16 14.47
C GLY A 8 10.07 28.96 15.08
N ALA A 9 10.02 28.82 16.41
CA ALA A 9 10.61 27.68 17.11
C ALA A 9 9.94 26.35 16.70
N LEU A 10 8.61 26.35 16.57
CA LEU A 10 7.85 25.16 16.20
C LEU A 10 8.13 24.74 14.75
N ASN A 11 8.22 25.69 13.81
CA ASN A 11 8.64 25.41 12.44
C ASN A 11 10.04 24.82 12.36
N LYS A 12 10.98 25.35 13.16
CA LYS A 12 12.36 24.85 13.21
C LYS A 12 12.40 23.42 13.75
N ILE A 13 11.63 23.13 14.81
CA ILE A 13 11.51 21.78 15.38
C ILE A 13 10.91 20.81 14.35
N LEU A 14 9.84 21.20 13.65
CA LEU A 14 9.20 20.36 12.62
C LEU A 14 10.14 20.06 11.44
N GLN A 15 10.96 21.02 11.03
CA GLN A 15 11.97 20.81 9.98
C GLN A 15 13.06 19.85 10.44
N THR A 16 13.54 19.98 11.68
CA THR A 16 14.57 19.08 12.22
C THR A 16 14.04 17.67 12.49
N ALA A 17 12.76 17.51 12.83
CA ALA A 17 12.14 16.22 13.10
C ALA A 17 11.83 15.40 11.84
N ARG A 18 11.82 16.03 10.65
CA ARG A 18 11.50 15.37 9.38
C ARG A 18 12.63 14.54 8.77
N GLY A 19 13.80 14.49 9.40
CA GLY A 19 14.98 13.81 8.84
C GLY A 19 15.51 14.48 7.56
N PRO A 20 16.71 14.13 7.09
CA PRO A 20 17.19 14.60 5.80
C PRO A 20 16.26 14.09 4.68
N LEU A 21 15.99 14.92 3.65
CA LEU A 21 15.14 14.54 2.50
C LEU A 21 15.65 13.29 1.73
N THR A 22 16.85 12.81 2.06
CA THR A 22 17.46 11.59 1.51
C THR A 22 16.86 10.30 2.08
N ASP A 23 16.16 10.36 3.22
CA ASP A 23 15.49 9.20 3.84
C ASP A 23 14.02 9.06 3.41
N ILE A 24 13.59 9.87 2.43
CA ILE A 24 12.39 9.53 1.67
C ILE A 24 12.81 8.35 0.80
N GLU A 25 12.71 7.14 1.34
CA GLU A 25 12.61 5.94 0.53
C GLU A 25 11.55 6.27 -0.52
N GLU A 26 11.97 6.41 -1.78
CA GLU A 26 11.05 6.29 -2.90
C GLU A 26 10.30 5.00 -2.60
N PHE A 27 8.99 5.11 -2.36
CA PHE A 27 8.14 3.94 -2.41
C PHE A 27 8.32 3.43 -3.83
N GLU A 28 9.29 2.52 -4.02
CA GLU A 28 9.40 1.73 -5.21
C GLU A 28 7.98 1.26 -5.46
N ASN A 29 7.46 1.65 -6.61
CA ASN A 29 6.27 1.04 -7.14
C ASN A 29 6.59 -0.45 -7.11
N ASN A 30 6.06 -1.14 -6.09
CA ASN A 30 6.02 -2.58 -6.06
C ASN A 30 5.05 -2.94 -7.18
N GLU A 31 5.49 -2.82 -8.43
CA GLU A 31 5.05 -3.71 -9.47
C GLU A 31 5.54 -5.07 -9.00
N GLU A 32 4.65 -5.78 -8.30
CA GLU A 32 4.87 -7.14 -7.86
C GLU A 32 5.34 -7.94 -9.06
N GLY A 33 6.64 -8.20 -9.08
CA GLY A 33 7.28 -9.01 -10.08
C GLY A 33 6.77 -10.44 -9.96
N GLY A 34 6.56 -11.05 -11.12
CA GLY A 34 6.84 -12.48 -11.26
C GLY A 34 5.66 -13.40 -11.49
N ASN A 35 4.61 -12.97 -12.19
CA ASN A 35 3.93 -13.94 -13.06
C ASN A 35 4.68 -13.95 -14.40
N SER A 36 5.75 -14.75 -14.48
CA SER A 36 6.34 -15.11 -15.78
C SER A 36 5.28 -15.92 -16.53
N ILE A 37 4.39 -15.22 -17.24
CA ILE A 37 3.49 -15.83 -18.20
C ILE A 37 4.41 -16.57 -19.17
N PRO A 38 4.32 -17.90 -19.32
CA PRO A 38 5.08 -18.57 -20.35
C PRO A 38 4.73 -17.90 -21.68
N GLU A 39 5.73 -17.37 -22.39
CA GLU A 39 5.53 -16.87 -23.75
C GLU A 39 5.14 -18.06 -24.62
N ILE A 40 3.84 -18.28 -24.75
CA ILE A 40 3.29 -19.25 -25.68
C ILE A 40 3.45 -18.62 -27.06
N GLN A 41 4.44 -19.10 -27.82
CA GLN A 41 4.59 -18.74 -29.23
C GLN A 41 3.44 -19.37 -30.02
N ILE A 42 2.38 -18.60 -30.24
CA ILE A 42 1.24 -19.03 -31.05
C ILE A 42 1.58 -18.73 -32.50
N ASN A 43 1.90 -19.78 -33.27
CA ASN A 43 2.01 -19.70 -34.72
C ASN A 43 0.63 -19.32 -35.27
N THR A 44 0.45 -18.02 -35.57
CA THR A 44 -0.80 -17.54 -36.16
C THR A 44 -0.80 -17.85 -37.64
N ASP A 45 -1.35 -19.00 -38.01
CA ASP A 45 -1.79 -19.23 -39.38
C ASP A 45 -2.81 -18.12 -39.71
N ASN A 46 -2.55 -17.35 -40.78
CA ASN A 46 -3.34 -16.18 -41.18
C ASN A 46 -4.76 -16.52 -41.68
N SER A 47 -5.30 -17.69 -41.32
CA SER A 47 -6.68 -18.07 -41.57
C SER A 47 -7.64 -17.27 -40.69
N SER A 48 -8.65 -16.65 -41.33
CA SER A 48 -9.72 -15.89 -40.65
C SER A 48 -10.39 -16.72 -39.56
N GLU A 49 -10.65 -18.00 -39.84
CA GLU A 49 -11.26 -18.93 -38.89
C GLU A 49 -10.33 -19.21 -37.70
N GLY A 50 -9.03 -19.37 -37.94
CA GLY A 50 -8.00 -19.54 -36.91
C GLY A 50 -7.97 -18.38 -35.92
N ARG A 51 -8.07 -17.14 -36.39
CA ARG A 51 -8.17 -15.94 -35.54
C ARG A 51 -9.43 -15.93 -34.67
N THR A 52 -10.58 -16.37 -35.21
CA THR A 52 -11.82 -16.43 -34.41
C THR A 52 -11.75 -17.49 -33.32
N ASN A 53 -11.17 -18.65 -33.62
CA ASN A 53 -10.99 -19.73 -32.64
C ASN A 53 -9.96 -19.35 -31.58
N LEU A 54 -8.87 -18.67 -31.97
CA LEU A 54 -7.89 -18.14 -31.03
C LEU A 54 -8.51 -17.12 -30.06
N ARG A 55 -9.36 -16.22 -30.57
CA ARG A 55 -10.10 -15.26 -29.71
C ARG A 55 -11.08 -15.94 -28.76
N LYS A 56 -11.79 -16.97 -29.22
CA LYS A 56 -12.69 -17.77 -28.37
C LYS A 56 -11.91 -18.49 -27.26
N LEU A 57 -10.79 -19.12 -27.61
CA LEU A 57 -9.90 -19.78 -26.65
C LEU A 57 -9.36 -18.79 -25.60
N ALA A 58 -8.85 -17.64 -26.06
CA ALA A 58 -8.34 -16.58 -25.17
C ALA A 58 -9.44 -16.05 -24.24
N ALA A 59 -10.66 -15.87 -24.73
CA ALA A 59 -11.80 -15.44 -23.91
C ALA A 59 -12.16 -16.48 -22.83
N ILE A 60 -12.16 -17.78 -23.18
CA ILE A 60 -12.42 -18.87 -22.22
C ILE A 60 -11.32 -18.92 -21.17
N MET A 61 -10.05 -18.87 -21.58
CA MET A 61 -8.91 -18.88 -20.67
C MET A 61 -8.90 -17.66 -19.74
N ALA A 62 -9.26 -16.48 -20.24
CA ALA A 62 -9.36 -15.27 -19.42
C ALA A 62 -10.43 -15.39 -18.34
N VAL A 63 -11.58 -16.00 -18.64
CA VAL A 63 -12.64 -16.25 -17.65
C VAL A 63 -12.18 -17.27 -16.60
N LEU A 64 -11.52 -18.35 -17.03
CA LEU A 64 -10.99 -19.37 -16.13
C LEU A 64 -9.80 -18.87 -15.29
N SER A 65 -9.08 -17.84 -15.77
CA SER A 65 -7.92 -17.27 -15.08
C SER A 65 -8.27 -16.15 -14.12
N ILE A 66 -9.53 -15.71 -14.02
CA ILE A 66 -9.94 -14.74 -13.00
C ILE A 66 -9.74 -15.41 -11.63
N PRO A 67 -8.79 -14.95 -10.80
CA PRO A 67 -8.61 -15.54 -9.48
C PRO A 67 -9.84 -15.25 -8.61
N GLU A 68 -10.33 -16.27 -7.92
CA GLU A 68 -11.48 -16.19 -7.00
C GLU A 68 -11.17 -15.39 -5.72
N GLU A 69 -9.92 -14.95 -5.52
CA GLU A 69 -9.39 -14.37 -4.26
C GLU A 69 -9.81 -12.93 -3.96
N VAL A 70 -10.72 -12.33 -4.74
CA VAL A 70 -11.06 -10.90 -4.61
C VAL A 70 -11.89 -10.59 -3.36
N GLU A 71 -12.53 -11.57 -2.73
CA GLU A 71 -13.35 -11.35 -1.54
C GLU A 71 -12.52 -11.08 -0.28
N ASP A 72 -11.40 -11.79 -0.10
CA ASP A 72 -10.61 -11.69 1.13
C ASP A 72 -9.72 -10.44 1.13
N VAL A 73 -9.15 -10.08 -0.03
CA VAL A 73 -8.29 -8.89 -0.18
C VAL A 73 -9.08 -7.60 0.12
N LYS A 74 -10.34 -7.49 -0.33
CA LYS A 74 -11.19 -6.33 -0.01
C LYS A 74 -11.56 -6.25 1.46
N ALA A 75 -11.80 -7.40 2.11
CA ALA A 75 -12.06 -7.46 3.54
C ALA A 75 -10.84 -7.04 4.38
N ILE A 76 -9.62 -7.32 3.90
CA ILE A 76 -8.37 -6.96 4.57
C ILE A 76 -8.10 -5.45 4.47
N VAL A 77 -8.28 -4.84 3.29
CA VAL A 77 -8.01 -3.40 3.07
C VAL A 77 -8.85 -2.52 4.00
N GLY A 78 -10.14 -2.85 4.21
CA GLY A 78 -11.01 -2.09 5.12
C GLY A 78 -10.70 -2.26 6.62
N ARG A 79 -9.92 -3.28 6.99
CA ARG A 79 -9.50 -3.56 8.38
C ARG A 79 -8.11 -3.01 8.70
N GLN A 80 -7.42 -2.42 7.73
CA GLN A 80 -6.13 -1.80 7.97
C GLN A 80 -6.32 -0.59 8.89
N LEU A 81 -5.59 -0.58 10.01
CA LEU A 81 -5.65 0.47 11.02
C LEU A 81 -5.09 1.82 10.50
N GLY A 82 -4.47 1.84 9.32
CA GLY A 82 -3.81 3.01 8.73
C GLY A 82 -2.45 3.30 9.34
N SER A 83 -1.85 4.44 9.00
CA SER A 83 -0.54 4.85 9.53
C SER A 83 -0.57 5.05 11.05
N ALA A 84 0.59 4.94 11.70
CA ALA A 84 0.70 5.15 13.14
C ALA A 84 0.19 6.54 13.58
N TRP A 85 0.41 7.58 12.75
CA TRP A 85 -0.10 8.93 12.99
C TRP A 85 -1.62 9.02 12.90
N ALA A 86 -2.23 8.42 11.88
CA ALA A 86 -3.69 8.41 11.72
C ALA A 86 -4.37 7.67 12.89
N GLN A 87 -3.75 6.58 13.36
CA GLN A 87 -4.20 5.87 14.55
C GLN A 87 -4.07 6.75 15.81
N ASP A 88 -2.93 7.40 15.99
CA ASP A 88 -2.70 8.27 17.15
C ASP A 88 -3.69 9.44 17.20
N HIS A 89 -3.89 10.12 16.07
CA HIS A 89 -4.86 11.21 15.94
C HIS A 89 -6.30 10.74 16.22
N ARG A 90 -6.70 9.57 15.73
CA ARG A 90 -8.01 8.99 16.05
C ARG A 90 -8.16 8.75 17.56
N ARG A 91 -7.09 8.28 18.22
CA ARG A 91 -7.08 8.04 19.67
C ARG A 91 -7.14 9.34 20.46
N THR A 92 -6.38 10.36 20.08
CA THR A 92 -6.40 11.66 20.76
C THR A 92 -7.76 12.34 20.62
N ALA A 93 -8.39 12.28 19.44
CA ALA A 93 -9.75 12.79 19.23
C ALA A 93 -10.79 12.10 20.13
N MET A 94 -10.59 10.82 20.45
CA MET A 94 -11.42 10.06 21.37
C MET A 94 -10.97 10.17 22.85
N GLY A 95 -9.99 11.03 23.16
CA GLY A 95 -9.47 11.21 24.52
C GLY A 95 -8.68 10.00 25.06
N LEU A 96 -8.29 9.06 24.21
CA LEU A 96 -7.43 7.94 24.60
C LEU A 96 -5.96 8.34 24.57
N SER A 97 -5.17 7.70 25.43
CA SER A 97 -3.73 7.82 25.39
C SER A 97 -3.16 7.35 24.04
N GLY A 98 -2.11 8.04 23.59
CA GLY A 98 -1.43 7.75 22.32
C GLY A 98 -0.89 6.34 22.20
N LEU A 99 -0.55 5.94 20.98
CA LEU A 99 -0.11 4.59 20.64
C LEU A 99 1.20 4.23 21.36
N ALA A 100 2.15 5.18 21.44
CA ALA A 100 3.42 5.01 22.14
C ALA A 100 3.22 4.72 23.63
N TYR A 101 2.32 5.46 24.30
CA TYR A 101 1.99 5.23 25.70
C TYR A 101 1.37 3.84 25.92
N ASN A 102 0.48 3.38 25.03
CA ASN A 102 -0.08 2.03 25.14
C ASN A 102 0.95 0.92 24.88
N ARG A 103 1.93 1.15 23.99
CA ARG A 103 3.04 0.20 23.77
C ARG A 103 3.98 0.15 24.98
N ALA A 104 4.26 1.30 25.60
CA ALA A 104 5.10 1.40 26.79
C ALA A 104 4.51 0.73 28.06
N LYS A 105 3.19 0.48 28.11
CA LYS A 105 2.54 -0.26 29.21
C LYS A 105 3.02 -1.72 29.32
N ARG A 106 3.49 -2.30 28.22
CA ARG A 106 4.12 -3.62 28.26
C ARG A 106 5.56 -3.37 28.65
N SER A 107 5.93 -3.80 29.86
CA SER A 107 7.30 -3.66 30.34
C SER A 107 8.26 -4.28 29.33
N THR A 108 9.07 -3.44 28.70
CA THR A 108 10.16 -3.89 27.85
C THR A 108 11.33 -4.22 28.76
N TRP A 109 11.25 -5.33 29.50
CA TRP A 109 12.45 -5.90 30.11
C TRP A 109 13.36 -6.36 28.97
N ARG A 110 14.37 -5.53 28.67
CA ARG A 110 15.64 -5.93 28.10
C ARG A 110 16.74 -5.21 28.88
#